data_AF-A0A2H0ZB91-F1
#
_entry.id   AF-A0A2H0ZB91-F1
#
_cell.length_a   1.000
_cell.length_b   1.000
_cell.length_c   1.000
_cell.angle_alpha   90.00
_cell.angle_beta   90.00
_cell.angle_gamma   90.00
#
_symmetry.space_group_name_H-M   'P 1'
#
loop_
_entity.id
_entity.type
_entity.pdbx_description
1 polymer ?
#
loop_
_entity_poly.entity_id
_entity_poly.type
_entity_poly.pdbx_seq_one_letter_code
_entity_poly.pdbx_strand_id
1 'polypeptide(L)'
;MRNLFFLAVFLSSSLPVFSQVYLGASVDPGGFAGGKPPSVMTRSESSFENSLSLYFSTATMYEVFDSTSPEREILKYSDKGFYRTELVYLILLASEKKEKFKPLADRIIKGETLRKLSSDLGFDLLENFAKASKIKEEVERMSDDDIVNLHEMIINRPRKEGEIKGPPDEN
;
A
#
# COMPACT_ATOMS: atom_id res chain seq x y z
N MET A 1 38.72 -42.66 23.23
CA MET A 1 37.26 -42.71 22.93
C MET A 1 36.48 -41.76 23.86
N ARG A 2 36.77 -40.45 23.84
CA ARG A 2 36.16 -39.44 24.73
C ARG A 2 35.58 -38.22 23.98
N ASN A 3 35.55 -38.28 22.64
CA ASN A 3 35.12 -37.17 21.79
C ASN A 3 33.85 -37.47 20.97
N LEU A 4 33.21 -38.64 21.18
CA LEU A 4 31.91 -38.95 20.56
C LEU A 4 30.71 -38.55 21.42
N PHE A 5 30.91 -38.36 22.73
CA PHE A 5 29.84 -38.04 23.67
C PHE A 5 29.35 -36.59 23.55
N PHE A 6 30.21 -35.67 23.09
CA PHE A 6 29.84 -34.26 22.94
C PHE A 6 29.01 -33.97 21.68
N LEU A 7 29.03 -34.85 20.68
CA LEU A 7 28.23 -34.67 19.46
C LEU A 7 26.76 -35.14 19.63
N ALA A 8 26.50 -36.04 20.59
CA ALA A 8 25.17 -36.57 20.86
C ALA A 8 24.30 -35.62 21.72
N VAL A 9 24.90 -34.67 22.45
CA VAL A 9 24.15 -33.71 23.28
C VAL A 9 23.64 -32.51 22.47
N PHE A 10 24.30 -32.17 21.36
CA PHE A 10 23.90 -31.03 20.52
C PHE A 10 22.72 -31.32 19.58
N LEU A 11 22.32 -32.58 19.44
CA LEU A 11 21.18 -33.00 18.60
C LEU A 11 19.84 -33.07 19.34
N SER A 12 19.82 -32.81 20.66
CA SER A 12 18.63 -32.99 21.51
C SER A 12 17.88 -31.68 21.84
N SER A 13 18.23 -30.56 21.21
CA SER A 13 17.62 -29.24 21.43
C SER A 13 16.84 -28.72 20.22
N SER A 14 16.20 -29.61 19.46
CA SER A 14 15.15 -29.27 18.50
C SER A 14 13.78 -29.56 19.12
N LEU A 15 13.35 -28.74 20.08
CA LEU A 15 11.94 -28.71 20.46
C LEU A 15 11.16 -28.00 19.34
N PRO A 16 10.20 -28.66 18.67
CA PRO A 16 9.25 -27.94 17.85
C PRO A 16 8.42 -27.08 18.81
N VAL A 17 8.64 -25.76 18.76
CA VAL A 17 7.72 -24.80 19.38
C VAL A 17 6.39 -24.97 18.67
N PHE A 18 5.46 -25.64 19.35
CA PHE A 18 4.09 -25.83 18.91
C PHE A 18 3.48 -24.45 18.69
N SER A 19 3.24 -24.15 17.41
CA SER A 19 2.37 -23.09 16.94
C SER A 19 1.10 -23.07 17.79
N GLN A 20 0.78 -21.89 18.31
CA GLN A 20 -0.42 -21.60 19.07
C GLN A 20 -1.64 -21.76 18.15
N VAL A 21 -2.15 -22.99 18.06
CA VAL A 21 -3.43 -23.27 17.39
C VAL A 21 -4.53 -22.68 18.24
N TYR A 22 -5.09 -21.59 17.74
CA TYR A 22 -6.25 -20.90 18.28
C TYR A 22 -7.43 -21.88 18.26
N LEU A 23 -7.73 -22.49 19.41
CA LEU A 23 -8.89 -23.35 19.61
C LEU A 23 -10.14 -22.47 19.72
N GLY A 24 -10.60 -21.97 18.58
CA GLY A 24 -11.83 -21.19 18.41
C GLY A 24 -12.84 -21.90 17.52
N ALA A 25 -12.82 -23.23 17.46
CA ALA A 25 -13.82 -24.02 16.73
C ALA A 25 -14.88 -24.51 17.71
N SER A 26 -15.88 -23.68 17.98
CA SER A 26 -17.23 -24.17 18.25
C SER A 26 -17.66 -24.96 17.02
N VAL A 27 -17.53 -26.30 17.12
CA VAL A 27 -17.98 -27.23 16.09
C VAL A 27 -19.50 -27.32 16.13
N ASP A 28 -20.14 -26.56 15.25
CA ASP A 28 -21.55 -26.73 14.87
C ASP A 28 -21.63 -27.86 13.82
N PRO A 29 -22.41 -28.94 14.02
CA PRO A 29 -22.44 -30.09 13.11
C PRO A 29 -23.26 -29.81 11.83
N GLY A 30 -22.94 -28.71 11.13
CA GLY A 30 -23.55 -28.32 9.85
C GLY A 30 -22.55 -27.95 8.73
N GLY A 31 -21.24 -28.06 8.96
CA GLY A 31 -20.21 -27.47 8.10
C GLY A 31 -19.83 -28.20 6.79
N PHE A 32 -20.56 -29.23 6.36
CA PHE A 32 -20.30 -29.91 5.07
C PHE A 32 -21.12 -29.29 3.93
N ALA A 33 -20.83 -28.04 3.60
CA ALA A 33 -21.30 -27.44 2.35
C ALA A 33 -20.27 -26.40 1.87
N GLY A 34 -19.37 -26.83 0.98
CA GLY A 34 -18.75 -26.04 -0.10
C GLY A 34 -18.46 -24.55 0.11
N GLY A 35 -18.05 -24.14 1.31
CA GLY A 35 -17.75 -22.75 1.60
C GLY A 35 -16.34 -22.43 1.14
N LYS A 36 -16.22 -21.50 0.18
CA LYS A 36 -14.98 -20.73 -0.03
C LYS A 36 -14.41 -20.35 1.34
N PRO A 37 -13.07 -20.40 1.54
CA PRO A 37 -12.50 -19.92 2.80
C PRO A 37 -13.08 -18.53 3.05
N PRO A 38 -13.53 -18.22 4.28
CA PRO A 38 -14.01 -16.88 4.59
C PRO A 38 -12.90 -15.93 4.18
N SER A 39 -13.15 -15.08 3.18
CA SER A 39 -12.27 -13.96 2.92
C SER A 39 -12.30 -13.18 4.21
N VAL A 40 -11.22 -13.25 4.98
CA VAL A 40 -10.94 -12.26 6.00
C VAL A 40 -10.91 -10.96 5.21
N MET A 41 -12.03 -10.24 5.18
CA MET A 41 -12.04 -8.87 4.71
C MET A 41 -11.20 -8.10 5.73
N THR A 42 -9.93 -7.97 5.39
CA THR A 42 -8.89 -7.15 5.99
C THR A 42 -9.38 -5.70 5.98
N ARG A 43 -10.17 -5.35 6.97
CA ARG A 43 -10.65 -3.97 7.19
C ARG A 43 -9.51 -2.97 7.38
N SER A 44 -8.26 -3.43 7.58
CA SER A 44 -7.10 -2.60 7.89
C SER A 44 -6.10 -2.37 6.75
N GLU A 45 -6.16 -3.14 5.66
CA GLU A 45 -5.25 -2.95 4.52
C GLU A 45 -5.91 -2.02 3.53
N SER A 46 -7.03 -2.42 2.92
CA SER A 46 -7.74 -1.59 1.91
C SER A 46 -8.13 -0.19 2.40
N SER A 47 -8.30 0.01 3.71
CA SER A 47 -8.56 1.33 4.30
C SER A 47 -7.38 2.28 4.09
N PHE A 48 -6.14 1.82 4.28
CA PHE A 48 -4.95 2.66 4.07
C PHE A 48 -4.78 3.05 2.60
N GLU A 49 -4.91 2.11 1.66
CA GLU A 49 -4.72 2.44 0.24
C GLU A 49 -5.81 3.37 -0.30
N ASN A 50 -7.05 3.24 0.20
CA ASN A 50 -8.12 4.17 -0.09
C ASN A 50 -7.86 5.55 0.52
N SER A 51 -7.49 5.64 1.80
CA SER A 51 -7.17 6.92 2.43
C SER A 51 -5.98 7.59 1.75
N LEU A 52 -4.97 6.83 1.35
CA LEU A 52 -3.79 7.34 0.66
C LEU A 52 -4.14 7.89 -0.72
N SER A 53 -5.02 7.22 -1.46
CA SER A 53 -5.44 7.70 -2.78
C SER A 53 -6.27 8.99 -2.71
N LEU A 54 -6.98 9.22 -1.60
CA LEU A 54 -7.72 10.45 -1.33
C LEU A 54 -6.87 11.57 -0.73
N TYR A 55 -5.80 11.24 -0.03
CA TYR A 55 -4.89 12.22 0.58
C TYR A 55 -4.20 13.08 -0.49
N PHE A 56 -3.76 12.45 -1.59
CA PHE A 56 -3.22 13.17 -2.73
C PHE A 56 -4.35 13.67 -3.64
N SER A 57 -4.08 14.75 -4.39
CA SER A 57 -5.06 15.23 -5.37
C SER A 57 -5.32 14.16 -6.44
N THR A 58 -6.57 14.07 -6.92
CA THR A 58 -6.94 13.14 -8.01
C THR A 58 -6.06 13.33 -9.24
N ALA A 59 -5.71 14.57 -9.57
CA ALA A 59 -4.81 14.88 -10.68
C ALA A 59 -3.41 14.28 -10.47
N THR A 60 -2.85 14.42 -9.26
CA THR A 60 -1.56 13.82 -8.89
C THR A 60 -1.61 12.31 -9.00
N MET A 61 -2.66 11.66 -8.49
CA MET A 61 -2.76 10.21 -8.53
C MET A 61 -2.89 9.67 -9.95
N TYR A 62 -3.64 10.34 -10.82
CA TYR A 62 -3.72 9.98 -12.24
C TYR A 62 -2.41 10.23 -12.98
N GLU A 63 -1.72 11.33 -12.68
CA GLU A 63 -0.41 11.62 -13.25
C GLU A 63 0.63 10.56 -12.84
N VAL A 64 0.66 10.17 -11.57
CA VAL A 64 1.66 9.25 -11.01
C VAL A 64 1.41 7.79 -11.44
N PHE A 65 0.15 7.32 -11.42
CA PHE A 65 -0.19 5.93 -11.69
C PHE A 65 -0.66 5.64 -13.12
N ASP A 66 -1.06 6.66 -13.89
CA ASP A 66 -1.67 6.50 -15.22
C ASP A 66 -2.89 5.54 -15.20
N SER A 67 -3.65 5.59 -14.09
CA SER A 67 -4.76 4.69 -13.80
C SER A 67 -5.96 5.48 -13.32
N THR A 68 -7.16 5.04 -13.72
CA THR A 68 -8.44 5.55 -13.22
C THR A 68 -8.85 4.95 -11.87
N SER A 69 -8.05 4.01 -11.34
CA SER A 69 -8.25 3.36 -10.04
C SER A 69 -6.91 3.30 -9.28
N PRO A 70 -6.38 4.44 -8.84
CA PRO A 70 -5.08 4.52 -8.14
C PRO A 70 -5.04 3.68 -6.86
N GLU A 71 -6.13 3.58 -6.12
CA GLU A 71 -6.26 2.75 -4.91
C GLU A 71 -5.94 1.27 -5.18
N ARG A 72 -6.37 0.75 -6.34
CA ARG A 72 -6.10 -0.64 -6.73
C ARG A 72 -4.63 -0.85 -7.08
N GLU A 73 -4.00 0.14 -7.72
CA GLU A 73 -2.58 0.06 -8.00
C GLU A 73 -1.77 0.12 -6.70
N ILE A 74 -2.11 1.01 -5.75
CA ILE A 74 -1.44 1.05 -4.44
C ILE A 74 -1.58 -0.31 -3.73
N LEU A 75 -2.78 -0.87 -3.66
CA LEU A 75 -3.03 -2.17 -3.01
C LEU A 75 -2.19 -3.29 -3.63
N LYS A 76 -2.09 -3.31 -4.96
CA LYS A 76 -1.26 -4.28 -5.69
C LYS A 76 0.23 -4.18 -5.35
N TYR A 77 0.77 -3.01 -5.02
CA TYR A 77 2.16 -2.89 -4.55
C TYR A 77 2.28 -3.20 -3.06
N SER A 78 1.26 -2.90 -2.26
CA SER A 78 1.13 -3.36 -0.86
C SER A 78 1.22 -4.90 -0.80
N ASP A 79 0.45 -5.60 -1.64
CA ASP A 79 0.45 -7.06 -1.77
C ASP A 79 1.79 -7.65 -2.23
N LYS A 80 2.62 -6.83 -2.91
CA LYS A 80 3.99 -7.20 -3.31
C LYS A 80 5.02 -6.99 -2.20
N GLY A 81 4.60 -6.55 -1.02
CA GLY A 81 5.46 -6.37 0.15
C GLY A 81 6.11 -5.00 0.25
N PHE A 82 5.63 -3.98 -0.49
CA PHE A 82 6.08 -2.61 -0.27
C PHE A 82 5.57 -2.10 1.07
N TYR A 83 6.45 -1.52 1.88
CA TYR A 83 6.01 -0.92 3.14
C TYR A 83 5.20 0.36 2.86
N ARG A 84 4.23 0.67 3.71
CA ARG A 84 3.37 1.86 3.58
C ARG A 84 4.16 3.16 3.41
N THR A 85 5.21 3.35 4.21
CA THR A 85 6.09 4.52 4.08
C THR A 85 6.82 4.56 2.75
N GLU A 86 7.23 3.40 2.22
CA GLU A 86 7.87 3.32 0.90
C GLU A 86 6.90 3.66 -0.22
N LEU A 87 5.65 3.20 -0.13
CA LEU A 87 4.60 3.57 -1.09
C LEU A 87 4.40 5.09 -1.12
N VAL A 88 4.24 5.71 0.04
CA VAL A 88 4.11 7.18 0.15
C VAL A 88 5.36 7.87 -0.41
N TYR A 89 6.55 7.37 -0.07
CA TYR A 89 7.80 7.92 -0.55
C TYR A 89 7.91 7.87 -2.08
N LEU A 90 7.55 6.74 -2.69
CA LEU A 90 7.59 6.57 -4.14
C LEU A 90 6.53 7.42 -4.84
N ILE A 91 5.35 7.65 -4.24
CA ILE A 91 4.36 8.60 -4.76
C ILE A 91 4.90 10.03 -4.72
N LEU A 92 5.52 10.45 -3.62
CA LEU A 92 6.16 11.77 -3.51
C LEU A 92 7.27 11.94 -4.55
N LEU A 93 8.17 10.96 -4.66
CA LEU A 93 9.25 10.96 -5.64
C LEU A 93 8.70 11.05 -7.06
N ALA A 94 7.71 10.22 -7.40
CA ALA A 94 7.06 10.24 -8.71
C ALA A 94 6.45 11.60 -9.02
N SER A 95 5.69 12.17 -8.07
CA SER A 95 5.04 13.46 -8.23
C SER A 95 6.04 14.62 -8.37
N GLU A 96 7.05 14.71 -7.51
CA GLU A 96 8.01 15.82 -7.52
C GLU A 96 8.98 15.76 -8.70
N LYS A 97 9.29 14.55 -9.19
CA LYS A 97 10.18 14.34 -10.33
C LYS A 97 9.46 14.14 -11.65
N LYS A 98 8.13 14.21 -11.66
CA LYS A 98 7.27 13.97 -12.83
C LYS A 98 7.53 12.61 -13.49
N GLU A 99 7.84 11.62 -12.66
CA GLU A 99 8.06 10.25 -13.04
C GLU A 99 6.80 9.42 -12.81
N LYS A 100 6.71 8.25 -13.46
CA LYS A 100 5.61 7.30 -13.20
C LYS A 100 5.97 6.37 -12.04
N PHE A 101 4.97 5.99 -11.23
CA PHE A 101 5.20 5.12 -10.08
C PHE A 101 5.75 3.74 -10.48
N LYS A 102 5.16 3.12 -11.49
CA LYS A 102 5.47 1.73 -11.89
C LYS A 102 6.96 1.53 -12.24
N PRO A 103 7.60 2.35 -13.10
CA PRO A 103 9.04 2.24 -13.36
C PRO A 103 9.90 2.35 -12.11
N LEU A 104 9.54 3.22 -11.16
CA LEU A 104 10.27 3.38 -9.90
C LEU A 104 10.11 2.14 -9.01
N ALA A 105 8.88 1.62 -8.88
CA ALA A 105 8.61 0.40 -8.13
C ALA A 105 9.31 -0.82 -8.74
N ASP A 106 9.33 -0.94 -10.08
CA ASP A 106 10.01 -2.03 -10.78
C ASP A 106 11.52 -2.03 -10.52
N ARG A 107 12.14 -0.86 -10.33
CA ARG A 107 13.55 -0.74 -9.93
C ARG A 107 13.77 -1.31 -8.52
N ILE A 108 12.90 -0.97 -7.57
CA ILE A 108 12.97 -1.50 -6.20
C ILE A 108 12.79 -3.03 -6.19
N ILE A 109 11.81 -3.55 -6.95
CA ILE A 109 11.58 -5.00 -7.08
C ILE A 109 12.82 -5.71 -7.66
N LYS A 110 13.57 -5.05 -8.56
CA LYS A 110 14.84 -5.56 -9.11
C LYS A 110 16.02 -5.48 -8.12
N GLY A 111 15.78 -5.07 -6.88
CA GLY A 111 16.80 -4.99 -5.82
C GLY A 111 17.49 -3.64 -5.71
N GLU A 112 17.00 -2.61 -6.39
CA GLU A 112 17.51 -1.26 -6.21
C GLU A 112 17.09 -0.68 -4.85
N THR A 113 18.01 -0.03 -4.15
CA THR A 113 17.71 0.63 -2.87
C THR A 113 17.07 2.00 -3.10
N LEU A 114 16.21 2.44 -2.17
CA LEU A 114 15.69 3.80 -2.16
C LEU A 114 16.82 4.84 -2.25
N ARG A 115 17.91 4.67 -1.49
CA ARG A 115 19.06 5.60 -1.53
C ARG A 115 19.61 5.82 -2.95
N LYS A 116 19.78 4.74 -3.70
CA LYS A 116 20.27 4.83 -5.09
C LYS A 116 19.23 5.51 -5.97
N LEU A 117 17.97 5.13 -5.85
CA LEU A 117 16.86 5.74 -6.58
C LEU A 117 16.78 7.26 -6.34
N SER A 118 16.90 7.70 -5.09
CA SER A 118 16.87 9.12 -4.71
C SER A 118 18.09 9.87 -5.26
N SER A 119 19.27 9.26 -5.18
CA SER A 119 20.51 9.84 -5.71
C SER A 119 20.42 10.08 -7.22
N ASP A 120 19.93 9.08 -7.97
CA ASP A 120 19.82 9.16 -9.43
C ASP A 120 18.85 10.27 -9.89
N LEU A 121 17.82 10.54 -9.09
CA LEU A 121 16.78 11.53 -9.40
C LEU A 121 17.01 12.88 -8.69
N GLY A 122 18.11 13.03 -7.94
CA GLY A 122 18.40 14.24 -7.16
C GLY A 122 17.30 14.57 -6.15
N PHE A 123 16.82 13.55 -5.45
CA PHE A 123 15.79 13.65 -4.41
C PHE A 123 16.44 13.39 -3.05
N ASP A 124 16.24 14.28 -2.07
CA ASP A 124 16.84 14.06 -0.74
C ASP A 124 16.15 12.88 -0.06
N LEU A 125 16.89 11.79 0.20
CA LEU A 125 16.32 10.60 0.82
C LEU A 125 15.82 10.89 2.23
N LEU A 126 16.62 11.54 3.08
CA LEU A 126 16.32 11.63 4.51
C LEU A 126 15.15 12.58 4.77
N GLU A 127 15.17 13.75 4.13
CA GLU A 127 14.10 14.74 4.23
C GLU A 127 12.78 14.16 3.73
N ASN A 128 12.79 13.56 2.54
CA ASN A 128 11.56 13.07 1.93
C ASN A 128 11.05 11.77 2.54
N PHE A 129 11.92 10.93 3.10
CA PHE A 129 11.48 9.75 3.84
C PHE A 129 10.84 10.13 5.18
N ALA A 130 11.36 11.16 5.85
CA ALA A 130 10.72 11.73 7.04
C ALA A 130 9.35 12.36 6.69
N LYS A 131 9.26 13.08 5.58
CA LYS A 131 7.99 13.61 5.03
C LYS A 131 7.00 12.48 4.73
N ALA A 132 7.45 11.42 4.04
CA ALA A 132 6.63 10.25 3.76
C ALA A 132 6.12 9.56 5.03
N SER A 133 6.95 9.50 6.08
CA SER A 133 6.57 8.91 7.37
C SER A 133 5.46 9.73 8.04
N LYS A 134 5.55 11.07 8.02
CA LYS A 134 4.50 11.95 8.55
C LYS A 134 3.19 11.78 7.80
N ILE A 135 3.23 11.79 6.47
CA ILE A 135 2.04 11.57 5.63
C ILE A 135 1.43 10.19 5.93
N LYS A 136 2.25 9.15 6.03
CA LYS A 136 1.80 7.79 6.38
C LYS A 136 1.02 7.79 7.70
N GLU A 137 1.51 8.49 8.72
CA GLU A 137 0.81 8.62 10.00
C GLU A 137 -0.47 9.45 9.89
N GLU A 138 -0.49 10.52 9.09
CA GLU A 138 -1.71 11.31 8.85
C GLU A 138 -2.79 10.46 8.17
N VAL A 139 -2.41 9.70 7.13
CA VAL A 139 -3.31 8.79 6.41
C VAL A 139 -3.85 7.69 7.33
N GLU A 140 -3.00 7.11 8.20
CA GLU A 140 -3.43 6.11 9.18
C GLU A 140 -4.36 6.67 10.26
N ARG A 141 -4.34 7.99 10.49
CA ARG A 141 -5.24 8.68 11.41
C ARG A 141 -6.54 9.13 10.77
N MET A 142 -6.68 9.07 9.44
CA MET A 142 -7.93 9.41 8.76
C MET A 142 -9.01 8.42 9.19
N SER A 143 -10.10 8.94 9.76
CA SER A 143 -11.23 8.11 10.14
C SER A 143 -12.07 7.74 8.91
N ASP A 144 -12.87 6.67 9.02
CA ASP A 144 -13.82 6.30 7.96
C ASP A 144 -14.78 7.46 7.64
N ASP A 145 -15.12 8.31 8.62
CA ASP A 145 -15.95 9.50 8.43
C ASP A 145 -15.23 10.58 7.60
N ASP A 146 -13.91 10.76 7.79
CA ASP A 146 -13.10 11.68 6.99
C ASP A 146 -13.01 11.23 5.53
N ILE A 147 -12.91 9.91 5.32
CA ILE A 147 -12.89 9.29 3.99
C ILE A 147 -14.23 9.54 3.28
N VAL A 148 -15.35 9.32 3.97
CA VAL A 148 -16.70 9.57 3.42
C VAL A 148 -16.88 11.05 3.10
N ASN A 149 -16.51 11.95 4.02
CA ASN A 149 -16.61 13.39 3.80
C ASN A 149 -15.76 13.86 2.61
N LEU A 150 -14.53 13.36 2.45
CA LEU A 150 -13.68 13.66 1.30
C LEU A 150 -14.29 13.15 0.00
N HIS A 151 -14.86 11.95 0.01
CA HIS A 151 -15.52 11.38 -1.16
C HIS A 151 -16.75 12.21 -1.56
N GLU A 152 -17.57 12.62 -0.59
CA GLU A 152 -18.72 13.50 -0.82
C GLU A 152 -18.29 14.88 -1.33
N MET A 153 -17.19 15.46 -0.82
CA MET A 153 -16.65 16.73 -1.31
C MET A 153 -16.14 16.64 -2.75
N ILE A 154 -15.55 15.51 -3.15
CA ILE A 154 -15.09 15.28 -4.53
C ILE A 154 -16.29 15.16 -5.48
N ILE A 155 -17.33 14.40 -5.08
CA ILE A 155 -18.54 14.21 -5.88
C ILE A 155 -19.36 15.50 -6.00
N ASN A 156 -19.54 16.22 -4.89
CA ASN A 156 -20.38 17.41 -4.82
C ASN A 156 -19.63 18.71 -5.11
N ARG A 157 -18.40 18.64 -5.62
CA ARG A 157 -17.65 19.85 -6.00
C ARG A 157 -18.42 20.56 -7.11
N PRO A 158 -18.88 21.81 -6.91
CA PRO A 158 -19.58 22.53 -7.97
C PRO A 158 -18.65 22.62 -9.18
N ARG A 159 -19.08 22.05 -10.31
CA ARG A 159 -18.39 22.27 -11.59
C ARG A 159 -18.36 23.77 -11.81
N LYS A 160 -17.17 24.36 -11.91
CA LYS A 160 -17.06 25.77 -12.27
C LYS A 160 -17.75 25.94 -13.62
N GLU A 161 -18.86 26.67 -13.62
CA GLU A 161 -19.58 27.06 -14.83
C GLU A 161 -18.60 27.84 -15.73
N GLY A 162 -18.15 27.22 -16.83
CA GLY A 162 -17.21 27.86 -17.76
C GLY A 162 -16.44 26.93 -18.70
N GLU A 163 -16.36 25.63 -18.41
CA GLU A 163 -15.59 24.67 -19.23
C GLU A 163 -16.47 23.81 -20.15
N ILE A 164 -17.34 24.45 -20.95
CA ILE A 164 -17.84 23.86 -22.20
C ILE A 164 -17.94 24.97 -23.24
N LYS A 165 -16.83 25.28 -23.92
CA LYS A 165 -16.95 25.75 -25.30
C LYS A 165 -17.18 24.50 -26.14
N GLY A 166 -18.44 24.29 -26.54
CA GLY A 166 -18.76 23.33 -27.58
C GLY A 166 -17.92 23.62 -28.84
N PRO A 167 -17.72 22.61 -29.70
CA PRO A 167 -17.04 22.85 -30.97
C PRO A 167 -17.78 23.97 -31.73
N PRO A 168 -17.05 24.88 -32.40
CA PRO A 168 -17.69 25.91 -33.20
C PRO A 168 -18.50 25.22 -34.30
N ASP A 169 -19.79 25.50 -34.36
CA ASP A 169 -20.64 25.09 -35.48
C ASP A 169 -20.06 25.70 -36.76
N GLU A 170 -19.59 24.83 -37.65
CA GLU A 170 -19.21 25.19 -39.01
C GLU A 170 -20.48 25.54 -39.80
N ASN A 171 -20.64 26.82 -40.14
CA ASN A 171 -21.52 27.31 -41.21
C ASN A 171 -20.68 27.89 -42.33
#